data_AF-A0A0M1J3T7-F1
#
_entry.id   AF-A0A0M1J3T7-F1
#
_cell.length_a   1.000
_cell.length_b   1.000
_cell.length_c   1.000
_cell.angle_alpha   90.00
_cell.angle_beta   90.00
_cell.angle_gamma   90.00
#
_symmetry.space_group_name_H-M   'P 1'
#
loop_
_entity.id
_entity.type
_entity.pdbx_description
1 polymer ?
#
loop_
_entity_poly.entity_id
_entity_poly.type
_entity_poly.pdbx_seq_one_letter_code
_entity_poly.pdbx_strand_id
1 'polypeptide(L)'
;ELHYLELGKFNKDYADLTTALDRWVTFFTGAQQLDRQLSPQTLTIDPNISKALAVTERLFNPDERATYKVRLQEMLRNKSAIAAARAEGLTEGRVEGERSALRKVAYNLLKILPPEEVAKHTGLSLAEVMALSTGD
;
A
#
# COMPACT_ATOMS: atom_id res chain seq x y z
N GLU A 1 11.48 22.21 27.09
CA GLU A 1 10.31 22.27 27.99
C GLU A 1 9.34 21.16 27.59
N LEU A 2 8.70 20.49 28.53
CA LEU A 2 7.79 19.36 28.27
C LEU A 2 6.40 19.74 28.82
N HIS A 3 5.40 19.79 27.94
CA HIS A 3 4.01 19.98 28.32
C HIS A 3 3.26 18.65 28.19
N TYR A 4 2.51 18.28 29.22
CA TYR A 4 1.70 17.07 29.22
C TYR A 4 0.28 17.39 29.72
N LEU A 5 -0.68 16.62 29.24
CA LEU A 5 -2.09 16.75 29.61
C LEU A 5 -2.51 15.53 30.43
N GLU A 6 -3.02 15.76 31.62
CA GLU A 6 -3.57 14.73 32.49
C GLU A 6 -5.09 14.67 32.35
N LEU A 7 -5.56 13.86 31.40
CA LEU A 7 -6.99 13.76 31.06
C LEU A 7 -7.85 13.38 32.27
N GLY A 8 -7.38 12.47 33.14
CA GLY A 8 -8.14 12.01 34.30
C GLY A 8 -8.32 13.05 35.42
N LYS A 9 -7.56 14.16 35.40
CA LYS A 9 -7.71 15.27 36.35
C LYS A 9 -8.68 16.35 35.86
N PHE A 10 -9.17 16.23 34.63
CA PHE A 10 -10.08 17.18 34.03
C PHE A 10 -11.53 16.81 34.35
N ASN A 11 -12.22 17.66 35.13
CA ASN A 11 -13.56 17.40 35.65
C ASN A 11 -14.51 18.60 35.50
N LYS A 12 -14.24 19.49 34.53
CA LYS A 12 -15.13 20.63 34.27
C LYS A 12 -16.45 20.16 33.67
N ASP A 13 -17.54 20.82 34.06
CA ASP A 13 -18.86 20.61 33.47
C ASP A 13 -18.94 21.24 32.07
N TYR A 14 -19.88 20.77 31.25
CA TYR A 14 -20.08 21.25 29.88
C TYR A 14 -20.36 22.76 29.79
N ALA A 15 -20.96 23.35 30.83
CA ALA A 15 -21.25 24.78 30.92
C ALA A 15 -19.99 25.63 31.12
N ASP A 16 -18.92 25.03 31.68
CA ASP A 16 -17.68 25.72 32.03
C ASP A 16 -16.58 25.57 30.94
N LEU A 17 -16.92 24.96 29.80
CA LEU A 17 -16.01 24.76 28.68
C LEU A 17 -15.82 26.06 27.90
N THR A 18 -14.80 26.83 28.29
CA THR A 18 -14.53 28.15 27.72
C THR A 18 -13.46 28.09 26.62
N THR A 19 -12.42 27.27 26.78
CA THR A 19 -11.28 27.22 25.85
C THR A 19 -11.36 26.07 24.85
N ALA A 20 -10.59 26.18 23.76
CA ALA A 20 -10.44 25.07 22.81
C ALA A 20 -9.82 23.84 23.48
N LEU A 21 -8.84 24.03 24.37
CA LEU A 21 -8.22 22.94 25.12
C LEU A 21 -9.24 22.24 26.02
N ASP A 22 -10.11 22.98 26.71
CA ASP A 22 -11.19 22.37 27.51
C ASP A 22 -12.06 21.46 26.64
N ARG A 23 -12.49 21.92 25.47
CA ARG A 23 -13.33 21.11 24.56
C ARG A 23 -12.59 19.89 24.03
N TRP A 24 -11.30 20.01 23.70
CA TRP A 24 -10.48 18.89 23.25
C TRP A 24 -10.23 17.86 24.36
N VAL A 25 -9.91 18.31 25.57
CA VAL A 25 -9.73 17.42 26.72
C VAL A 25 -11.03 16.69 27.03
N THR A 26 -12.17 17.38 27.03
CA THR A 26 -13.50 16.76 27.18
C THR A 26 -13.80 15.74 26.09
N PHE A 27 -13.48 16.05 24.83
CA PHE A 27 -13.62 15.09 23.73
C PHE A 27 -12.78 13.83 23.98
N PHE A 28 -11.51 13.96 24.41
CA PHE A 28 -10.64 12.82 24.66
C PHE A 28 -11.01 12.01 25.91
N THR A 29 -11.50 12.64 26.98
CA THR A 29 -11.95 11.95 28.19
C THR A 29 -13.28 11.22 27.97
N GLY A 30 -14.17 11.82 27.18
CA GLY A 30 -15.53 11.33 26.93
C GLY A 30 -15.69 10.51 25.65
N ALA A 31 -14.66 10.32 24.82
CA ALA A 31 -14.78 9.76 23.46
C ALA A 31 -15.52 8.40 23.38
N GLN A 32 -15.45 7.58 24.45
CA GLN A 32 -16.16 6.29 24.52
C GLN A 32 -17.58 6.40 25.09
N GLN A 33 -17.90 7.48 25.82
CA GLN A 33 -19.15 7.70 26.55
C GLN A 33 -20.01 8.81 25.96
N LEU A 34 -19.48 9.56 24.97
CA LEU A 34 -20.22 10.46 24.10
C LEU A 34 -21.18 9.60 23.29
N ASP A 35 -22.31 9.31 23.92
CA ASP A 35 -23.43 8.61 23.34
C ASP A 35 -23.84 9.35 22.06
N ARG A 36 -24.22 8.58 21.04
CA ARG A 36 -24.58 9.07 19.69
C ARG A 36 -25.65 10.18 19.69
N GLN A 37 -26.36 10.34 20.80
CA GLN A 37 -27.48 11.26 20.95
C GLN A 37 -27.18 12.48 21.84
N LEU A 38 -26.00 12.51 22.48
CA LEU A 38 -25.63 13.53 23.47
C LEU A 38 -24.31 14.22 23.11
N SER A 39 -24.04 14.44 21.82
CA SER A 39 -23.00 15.40 21.42
C SER A 39 -23.39 16.78 21.99
N PRO A 40 -22.69 17.30 23.00
CA PRO A 40 -23.03 18.57 23.60
C PRO A 40 -22.83 19.64 22.54
N GLN A 41 -23.84 20.49 22.34
CA GLN A 41 -23.75 21.63 21.41
C GLN A 41 -22.50 22.49 21.69
N THR A 42 -22.03 22.50 22.95
CA THR A 42 -20.84 23.20 23.41
C THR A 42 -19.53 22.66 22.81
N LEU A 43 -19.45 21.37 22.45
CA LEU A 43 -18.28 20.80 21.76
C LEU A 43 -18.30 21.09 20.26
N THR A 44 -19.48 21.07 19.65
CA THR A 44 -19.66 21.27 18.20
C THR A 44 -19.41 22.71 17.74
N ILE A 45 -19.25 23.66 18.68
CA ILE A 45 -18.80 25.04 18.39
C ILE A 45 -17.45 25.02 17.64
N ASP A 46 -16.59 24.04 17.94
CA ASP A 46 -15.33 23.86 17.22
C ASP A 46 -15.55 22.96 15.97
N PRO A 47 -15.30 23.46 14.75
CA PRO A 47 -15.49 22.67 13.53
C PRO A 47 -14.54 21.47 13.45
N ASN A 48 -13.36 21.55 14.06
CA ASN A 48 -12.41 20.44 14.08
C ASN A 48 -12.89 19.33 15.02
N ILE A 49 -13.50 19.68 16.15
CA ILE A 49 -14.10 18.70 17.07
C ILE A 49 -15.34 18.06 16.42
N SER A 50 -16.15 18.83 15.69
CA SER A 50 -17.27 18.29 14.91
C SER A 50 -16.81 17.26 13.87
N LYS A 51 -15.71 17.56 13.15
CA LYS A 51 -15.11 16.60 12.21
C LYS A 51 -14.56 15.37 12.92
N ALA A 52 -13.91 15.55 14.08
CA ALA A 52 -13.39 14.45 14.88
C ALA A 52 -14.52 13.53 15.39
N LEU A 53 -15.64 14.10 15.85
CA LEU A 53 -16.85 13.35 16.25
C LEU A 53 -17.41 12.53 15.08
N ALA A 54 -17.59 13.12 13.89
CA ALA A 54 -18.08 12.38 12.72
C ALA A 54 -17.15 11.23 12.31
N VAL A 55 -15.83 11.42 12.38
CA VAL A 55 -14.86 10.35 12.15
C VAL A 55 -14.97 9.25 13.22
N THR A 56 -15.15 9.67 14.47
CA THR A 56 -15.26 8.79 15.64
C THR A 56 -16.53 7.94 15.58
N GLU A 57 -17.67 8.52 15.24
CA GLU A 57 -18.93 7.82 15.01
C GLU A 57 -18.79 6.73 13.94
N ARG A 58 -18.11 7.06 12.83
CA ARG A 58 -17.83 6.10 11.76
C ARG A 58 -16.92 4.97 12.20
N LEU A 59 -15.97 5.24 13.09
CA LEU A 59 -15.08 4.23 13.67
C LEU A 59 -15.78 3.37 14.73
N PHE A 60 -16.77 3.90 15.46
CA PHE A 60 -17.52 3.13 16.46
C PHE A 60 -18.73 2.38 15.89
N ASN A 61 -19.17 2.68 14.67
CA ASN A 61 -20.18 1.92 13.95
C ASN A 61 -19.63 0.57 13.40
N PRO A 62 -20.12 -0.60 13.85
CA PRO A 62 -19.64 -1.90 13.38
C PRO A 62 -19.76 -2.12 11.86
N ASP A 63 -20.86 -1.68 11.24
CA ASP A 63 -21.13 -1.92 9.82
C ASP A 63 -20.24 -1.05 8.93
N GLU A 64 -20.05 0.22 9.32
CA GLU A 64 -19.14 1.12 8.61
C GLU A 64 -17.67 0.70 8.81
N ARG A 65 -17.30 0.22 10.01
CA ARG A 65 -15.99 -0.40 10.23
C ARG A 65 -15.75 -1.59 9.32
N ALA A 66 -16.72 -2.48 9.18
CA ALA A 66 -16.60 -3.65 8.32
C ALA A 66 -16.39 -3.21 6.86
N THR A 67 -17.19 -2.25 6.39
CA THR A 67 -17.07 -1.67 5.05
C THR A 67 -15.69 -1.02 4.83
N TYR A 68 -15.19 -0.26 5.81
CA TYR A 68 -13.87 0.35 5.76
C TYR A 68 -12.75 -0.69 5.69
N LYS A 69 -12.83 -1.75 6.52
CA LYS A 69 -11.85 -2.84 6.52
C LYS A 69 -11.78 -3.55 5.18
N VAL A 70 -12.93 -3.86 4.57
CA VAL A 70 -12.99 -4.47 3.24
C VAL A 70 -12.30 -3.59 2.20
N ARG A 71 -12.59 -2.28 2.19
CA ARG A 71 -11.91 -1.34 1.26
C ARG A 71 -10.40 -1.29 1.49
N LEU A 72 -9.95 -1.29 2.74
CA LEU A 72 -8.54 -1.30 3.08
C LEU A 72 -7.86 -2.59 2.62
N GLN A 73 -8.51 -3.74 2.83
CA GLN A 73 -8.02 -5.04 2.37
C GLN A 73 -7.89 -5.08 0.85
N GLU A 74 -8.89 -4.60 0.10
CA GLU A 74 -8.84 -4.54 -1.36
C GLU A 74 -7.71 -3.62 -1.85
N MET A 75 -7.51 -2.45 -1.24
CA MET A 75 -6.37 -1.58 -1.59
C MET A 75 -5.02 -2.27 -1.35
N LEU A 76 -4.85 -2.95 -0.22
CA LEU A 76 -3.61 -3.66 0.10
C LEU A 76 -3.39 -4.85 -0.84
N ARG A 77 -4.45 -5.59 -1.17
CA ARG A 77 -4.41 -6.69 -2.13
C ARG A 77 -4.00 -6.19 -3.52
N ASN A 78 -4.61 -5.11 -4.00
CA ASN A 78 -4.27 -4.51 -5.29
C ASN A 78 -2.81 -4.03 -5.33
N LYS A 79 -2.36 -3.35 -4.27
CA LYS A 79 -0.96 -2.90 -4.16
C LYS A 79 0.01 -4.09 -4.20
N SER A 80 -0.32 -5.16 -3.49
CA SER A 80 0.50 -6.38 -3.43
C SER A 80 0.52 -7.10 -4.78
N ALA A 81 -0.64 -7.22 -5.45
CA ALA A 81 -0.75 -7.84 -6.77
C ALA A 81 0.07 -7.08 -7.82
N ILE A 82 0.00 -5.74 -7.83
CA ILE A 82 0.81 -4.92 -8.75
C ILE A 82 2.31 -5.09 -8.48
N ALA A 83 2.71 -5.14 -7.20
CA ALA A 83 4.11 -5.34 -6.84
C ALA A 83 4.62 -6.72 -7.29
N ALA A 84 3.83 -7.78 -7.09
CA ALA A 84 4.15 -9.13 -7.55
C ALA A 84 4.26 -9.19 -9.08
N ALA A 85 3.26 -8.67 -9.80
CA ALA A 85 3.28 -8.66 -11.27
C ALA A 85 4.49 -7.90 -11.84
N ARG A 86 4.92 -6.80 -11.20
CA ARG A 86 6.14 -6.08 -11.60
C ARG A 86 7.40 -6.90 -11.36
N ALA A 87 7.50 -7.60 -10.23
CA ALA A 87 8.65 -8.43 -9.90
C ALA A 87 8.76 -9.63 -10.84
N GLU A 88 7.65 -10.29 -11.13
CA GLU A 88 7.54 -11.38 -12.11
C GLU A 88 7.93 -10.88 -13.51
N GLY A 89 7.31 -9.78 -13.98
CA GLY A 89 7.62 -9.21 -15.29
C GLY A 89 9.08 -8.76 -15.45
N LEU A 90 9.72 -8.26 -14.39
CA LEU A 90 11.15 -7.94 -14.42
C LEU A 90 12.01 -9.22 -14.53
N THR A 91 11.64 -10.26 -13.80
CA THR A 91 12.37 -11.54 -13.80
C THR A 91 12.25 -12.22 -15.16
N GLU A 92 11.04 -12.34 -15.68
CA GLU A 92 10.77 -12.90 -17.01
C GLU A 92 11.44 -12.07 -18.11
N GLY A 93 11.31 -10.74 -18.04
CA GLY A 93 11.94 -9.82 -18.99
C GLY A 93 13.46 -9.92 -19.01
N ARG A 94 14.10 -10.13 -17.85
CA ARG A 94 15.55 -10.37 -17.77
C ARG A 94 15.93 -11.69 -18.44
N VAL A 95 15.23 -12.78 -18.13
CA VAL A 95 15.51 -14.11 -18.69
C VAL A 95 15.30 -14.12 -20.20
N GLU A 96 14.19 -13.57 -20.69
CA GLU A 96 13.92 -13.49 -22.13
C GLU A 96 14.90 -12.54 -22.83
N GLY A 97 15.27 -11.44 -22.18
CA GLY A 97 16.29 -10.51 -22.68
C GLY A 97 17.65 -11.17 -22.84
N GLU A 98 18.11 -11.91 -21.83
CA GLU A 98 19.37 -12.69 -21.86
C GLU A 98 19.33 -13.75 -22.96
N ARG A 99 18.23 -14.50 -23.06
CA ARG A 99 18.08 -15.53 -24.09
C ARG A 99 18.03 -14.94 -25.50
N SER A 100 17.32 -13.82 -25.69
CA SER A 100 17.26 -13.11 -26.97
C SER A 100 18.63 -12.56 -27.37
N ALA A 101 19.40 -11.99 -26.44
CA ALA A 101 20.75 -11.53 -26.68
C ALA A 101 21.69 -12.69 -27.08
N LEU A 102 21.64 -13.82 -26.35
CA LEU A 102 22.41 -15.01 -26.69
C LEU A 102 22.07 -15.56 -28.07
N ARG A 103 20.78 -15.63 -28.44
CA ARG A 103 20.35 -16.06 -29.79
C ARG A 103 20.90 -15.13 -30.88
N LYS A 104 20.89 -13.81 -30.67
CA LYS A 104 21.48 -12.84 -31.63
C LYS A 104 22.99 -13.02 -31.78
N VAL A 105 23.69 -13.27 -30.67
CA VAL A 105 25.13 -13.58 -30.69
C VAL A 105 25.39 -14.86 -31.46
N ALA A 106 24.65 -15.94 -31.15
CA ALA A 106 24.76 -17.23 -31.82
C ALA A 106 24.52 -17.12 -33.33
N TYR A 107 23.47 -16.40 -33.75
CA TYR A 107 23.17 -16.15 -35.16
C TYR A 107 24.33 -15.45 -35.90
N ASN A 108 25.00 -14.49 -35.25
CA ASN A 108 26.16 -13.84 -35.86
C ASN A 108 27.40 -14.73 -35.89
N LEU A 109 27.62 -15.56 -34.86
CA LEU A 109 28.74 -16.49 -34.82
C LEU A 109 28.61 -17.60 -35.87
N LEU A 110 27.38 -18.04 -36.19
CA LEU A 110 27.12 -19.04 -37.25
C LEU A 110 27.63 -18.61 -38.64
N LYS A 111 27.87 -17.32 -38.86
CA LYS A 111 28.43 -16.80 -40.12
C LYS A 111 29.93 -17.11 -40.27
N ILE A 112 30.60 -17.46 -39.18
CA ILE A 112 32.07 -17.62 -39.13
C ILE A 112 32.53 -18.90 -38.42
N LEU A 113 31.65 -19.59 -37.69
CA LEU A 113 31.94 -20.80 -36.92
C LEU A 113 30.89 -21.89 -37.18
N PRO A 114 31.28 -23.17 -37.11
CA PRO A 114 30.33 -24.28 -37.24
C PRO A 114 29.36 -24.36 -36.04
N PRO A 115 28.15 -24.91 -36.21
CA PRO A 115 27.10 -24.95 -35.18
C PRO A 115 27.53 -25.56 -33.85
N GLU A 116 28.41 -26.57 -33.87
CA GLU A 116 28.91 -27.25 -32.67
C GLU A 116 29.76 -26.33 -31.79
N GLU A 117 30.63 -25.52 -32.41
CA GLU A 117 31.46 -24.54 -31.69
C GLU A 117 30.59 -23.37 -31.19
N VAL A 118 29.61 -22.93 -31.96
CA VAL A 118 28.66 -21.88 -31.52
C VAL A 118 27.87 -22.32 -30.29
N ALA A 119 27.37 -23.57 -30.28
CA ALA A 119 26.66 -24.13 -29.12
C ALA A 119 27.55 -24.14 -27.87
N LYS A 120 28.82 -24.56 -28.02
CA LYS A 120 29.81 -24.59 -26.94
C LYS A 120 30.11 -23.19 -26.36
N HIS A 121 30.23 -22.18 -27.21
CA HIS A 121 30.55 -20.81 -26.78
C HIS A 121 29.37 -20.03 -26.23
N THR A 122 28.16 -20.30 -26.69
CA THR A 122 26.95 -19.56 -26.28
C THR A 122 26.19 -20.25 -25.16
N GLY A 123 26.47 -21.53 -24.89
CA GLY A 123 25.74 -22.35 -23.92
C GLY A 123 24.33 -22.75 -24.38
N LEU A 124 23.98 -22.45 -25.64
CA LEU A 124 22.75 -22.92 -26.27
C LEU A 124 22.90 -24.39 -26.68
N SER A 125 21.79 -25.12 -26.74
CA SER A 125 21.81 -26.46 -27.28
C SER A 125 22.08 -26.45 -28.79
N LEU A 126 22.70 -27.52 -29.30
CA LEU A 126 22.94 -27.67 -30.74
C LEU A 126 21.64 -27.54 -31.55
N ALA A 127 20.54 -28.08 -31.05
CA ALA A 127 19.23 -27.97 -31.68
C ALA A 127 18.75 -26.52 -31.78
N GLU A 128 18.91 -25.71 -30.73
CA GLU A 128 18.56 -24.28 -30.76
C GLU A 128 19.44 -23.50 -31.73
N VAL A 129 20.74 -23.79 -31.77
CA VAL A 129 21.67 -23.16 -32.71
C VAL A 129 21.32 -23.52 -34.15
N MET A 130 21.05 -24.79 -34.45
CA MET A 130 20.63 -25.21 -35.80
C MET A 130 19.30 -24.58 -36.21
N ALA A 131 18.33 -24.46 -35.29
CA ALA A 131 17.06 -23.80 -35.57
C ALA A 131 17.21 -22.33 -35.97
N LEU A 132 18.23 -21.64 -35.45
CA LEU A 132 18.57 -20.27 -35.84
C LEU A 132 19.16 -20.17 -37.25
N SER A 133 19.72 -21.25 -37.80
CA SER A 133 20.28 -21.28 -39.16
C SER A 133 19.24 -21.65 -40.22
N THR A 134 18.12 -22.26 -39.82
CA THR A 134 17.05 -22.70 -40.73
C THR A 134 15.90 -21.70 -40.86
N GLY A 135 15.93 -20.62 -40.08
CA GLY A 135 14.94 -19.55 -40.12
C GLY A 135 15.39 -18.38 -41.01
N ASP A 136 15.23 -18.54 -42.32
CA ASP A 136 15.02 -17.45 -43.30
C ASP A 136 13.58 -17.54 -43.83
#